data_AF-A0A1L7ANQ9-F1
#
_entry.id   AF-A0A1L7ANQ9-F1
#
_cell.length_a   1.000
_cell.length_b   1.000
_cell.length_c   1.000
_cell.angle_alpha   90.00
_cell.angle_beta   90.00
_cell.angle_gamma   90.00
#
_symmetry.space_group_name_H-M   'P 1'
#
loop_
_entity.id
_entity.type
_entity.pdbx_description
1 polymer ?
#
loop_
_entity_poly.entity_id
_entity_poly.type
_entity_poly.pdbx_seq_one_letter_code
_entity_poly.pdbx_strand_id
1 'polypeptide(L)'
;MHLSARPPTPGTPLEQASGLSPGAPLTVAMALAEVARWDDLTPTRRRNLASALRGVCRLAGMDPKGQTAEAGLSPTFLRERVFDRTATHHGLKEGTVCTIRSGLRYVLRRLGLMDPADVPLSPAWQAAMASLPARRAYGLIAFARFCSSRGVAPAAVDGSTLEAFESWLTGHSLTRRPRETVSDVRGGWNRACRDVADWPGRPLGRLARPKAYVLPPEAFPASFQADLAAFGRRLSGNVLDLPEPGSEEEEQRLLDMRPLRPSTVAMRVDHARWAASALVASGTVPIAEVTSLRDLVVPLARAEAAIRFLHRQAEALEGEAERRPSAAGHHVAEVLRIVAKHHAGLPVPQLMRIRKWQGLVALRYHGMTERNDRTVLAVMQPGRLERLLALPEALMGAARRLRDGAPAQARSLAMRAVAVGILIHLPLRLANLAGLDLDRHLYRPDPRRRGFTHLSIPREETKGRKELRLPIPPEVAALIREWVADYRPACGPGRRWLFPGHGKPGGHIGHQGLREAIKGAVATHVGVAMTPHQFRHLAARLFLAAFPGHYEELRQLLGHTLIATTMRYCGEAQEEVTRRYQEFALGRHRGGTSVPASPGPAARTRRGGRR
;
A
#
# COMPACT_ATOMS: atom_id res chain seq x y z
N MET A 1 19.85 29.14 26.04
CA MET A 1 19.30 30.29 26.80
C MET A 1 17.79 30.24 26.73
N HIS A 2 17.16 29.97 27.87
CA HIS A 2 15.72 30.02 28.06
C HIS A 2 15.25 31.47 27.98
N LEU A 3 14.34 31.77 27.04
CA LEU A 3 13.39 32.87 27.21
C LEU A 3 12.00 32.33 26.88
N SER A 4 11.28 32.10 27.98
CA SER A 4 9.85 31.94 28.04
C SER A 4 9.22 33.27 27.62
N ALA A 5 8.60 33.32 26.44
CA ALA A 5 7.68 34.37 26.07
C ALA A 5 6.35 33.69 25.72
N ARG A 6 5.31 33.98 26.51
CA ARG A 6 3.92 33.64 26.20
C ARG A 6 3.61 34.06 24.75
N PRO A 7 2.86 33.27 23.96
CA PRO A 7 2.33 33.78 22.71
C PRO A 7 1.40 34.98 23.02
N PRO A 8 1.42 36.05 22.21
CA PRO A 8 0.46 37.13 22.37
C PRO A 8 -0.97 36.58 22.20
N THR A 9 -1.89 37.15 22.97
CA THR A 9 -3.34 36.95 22.83
C THR A 9 -3.77 37.14 21.37
N PRO A 10 -4.73 36.35 20.86
CA PRO A 10 -5.22 36.52 19.50
C PRO A 10 -5.73 37.96 19.34
N GLY A 11 -5.06 38.72 18.48
CA GLY A 11 -5.56 40.02 18.03
C GLY A 11 -6.92 39.83 17.36
N THR A 12 -7.71 40.89 17.41
CA THR A 12 -9.01 41.08 16.77
C THR A 12 -9.06 40.42 15.37
N PRO A 13 -10.19 39.77 14.99
CA PRO A 13 -10.32 39.15 13.67
C PRO A 13 -9.92 40.11 12.55
N LEU A 14 -9.23 39.56 11.54
CA LEU A 14 -8.60 40.22 10.39
C LEU A 14 -9.54 41.10 9.51
N GLU A 15 -10.80 41.25 9.90
CA GLU A 15 -11.85 41.93 9.14
C GLU A 15 -11.76 43.46 9.19
N GLN A 16 -11.10 44.06 10.19
CA GLN A 16 -11.17 45.52 10.38
C GLN A 16 -9.92 46.32 9.99
N ALA A 17 -8.80 45.70 9.60
CA ALA A 17 -7.54 46.44 9.36
C ALA A 17 -6.94 46.36 7.94
N SER A 18 -7.53 45.59 7.01
CA SER A 18 -6.77 45.14 5.83
C SER A 18 -7.43 45.31 4.46
N GLY A 19 -8.63 45.91 4.35
CA GLY A 19 -9.29 46.09 3.04
C GLY A 19 -9.49 44.77 2.28
N LEU A 20 -9.64 43.66 3.01
CA LEU A 20 -9.83 42.32 2.46
C LEU A 20 -11.31 42.10 2.22
N SER A 21 -11.70 41.77 0.99
CA SER A 21 -13.06 41.29 0.71
C SER A 21 -13.33 40.01 1.51
N PRO A 22 -14.47 39.91 2.21
CA PRO A 22 -14.86 38.70 2.91
C PRO A 22 -14.94 37.53 1.92
N GLY A 23 -14.12 36.49 2.11
CA GLY A 23 -14.16 35.26 1.31
C GLY A 23 -13.09 35.10 0.21
N ALA A 24 -12.19 36.06 0.00
CA ALA A 24 -11.06 35.85 -0.93
C ALA A 24 -10.01 34.90 -0.33
N PRO A 25 -9.54 33.86 -1.07
CA PRO A 25 -8.56 32.91 -0.55
C PRO A 25 -7.21 33.61 -0.33
N LEU A 26 -6.70 33.55 0.90
CA LEU A 26 -5.41 34.15 1.25
C LEU A 26 -4.29 33.51 0.41
N THR A 27 -3.49 34.33 -0.28
CA THR A 27 -2.38 33.87 -1.12
C THR A 27 -1.01 34.12 -0.47
N VAL A 28 0.03 33.47 -0.98
CA VAL A 28 1.42 33.74 -0.56
C VAL A 28 1.79 35.21 -0.75
N ALA A 29 1.33 35.86 -1.83
CA ALA A 29 1.56 37.29 -2.06
C ALA A 29 0.99 38.15 -0.91
N MET A 30 -0.24 37.89 -0.50
CA MET A 30 -0.90 38.62 0.58
C MET A 30 -0.20 38.40 1.92
N ALA A 31 0.21 37.16 2.23
CA ALA A 31 0.98 36.88 3.44
C ALA A 31 2.38 37.52 3.43
N LEU A 32 3.04 37.64 2.26
CA LEU A 32 4.32 38.34 2.15
C LEU A 32 4.16 39.83 2.46
N ALA A 33 3.08 40.47 1.98
CA ALA A 33 2.77 41.86 2.28
C ALA A 33 2.51 42.06 3.78
N GLU A 34 1.79 41.13 4.41
CA GLU A 34 1.47 41.21 5.83
C GLU A 34 2.71 40.98 6.73
N VAL A 35 3.55 40.00 6.40
CA VAL A 35 4.82 39.76 7.10
C VAL A 35 5.76 40.98 7.04
N ALA A 36 5.68 41.78 5.97
CA ALA A 36 6.47 43.00 5.85
C ALA A 36 6.02 44.11 6.82
N ARG A 37 4.75 44.10 7.24
CA ARG A 37 4.15 45.08 8.17
C ARG A 37 4.38 44.76 9.65
N TRP A 38 4.82 43.54 9.98
CA TRP A 38 5.07 43.12 11.37
C TRP A 38 6.31 43.79 11.97
N ASP A 39 6.11 44.88 12.70
CA ASP A 39 7.15 45.70 13.34
C ASP A 39 7.77 45.07 14.60
N ASP A 40 7.03 44.21 15.29
CA ASP A 40 7.47 43.43 16.47
C ASP A 40 8.57 42.39 16.20
N LEU A 41 8.91 42.13 14.92
CA LEU A 41 9.91 41.14 14.53
C LEU A 41 11.21 41.77 14.03
N THR A 42 12.33 41.14 14.38
CA THR A 42 13.64 41.55 13.84
C THR A 42 13.68 41.44 12.30
N PRO A 43 14.46 42.30 11.61
CA PRO A 43 14.58 42.26 10.16
C PRO A 43 15.00 40.89 9.62
N THR A 44 15.88 40.19 10.34
CA THR A 44 16.32 38.83 10.03
C THR A 44 15.18 37.83 10.13
N ARG A 45 14.32 37.92 11.16
CA ARG A 45 13.17 37.03 11.32
C ARG A 45 12.14 37.24 10.21
N ARG A 46 11.81 38.49 9.87
CA ARG A 46 10.92 38.81 8.73
C ARG A 46 11.46 38.23 7.41
N ARG A 47 12.75 38.40 7.14
CA ARG A 47 13.41 37.84 5.94
C ARG A 47 13.30 36.31 5.89
N ASN A 48 13.50 35.63 7.02
CA ASN A 48 13.38 34.17 7.10
C ASN A 48 11.95 33.69 6.86
N LEU A 49 10.93 34.39 7.39
CA LEU A 49 9.53 34.07 7.14
C LEU A 49 9.14 34.30 5.68
N ALA A 50 9.58 35.41 5.08
CA ALA A 50 9.38 35.65 3.65
C ALA A 50 10.07 34.59 2.78
N SER A 51 11.27 34.14 3.17
CA SER A 51 11.97 33.03 2.49
C SER A 51 11.21 31.70 2.61
N ALA A 52 10.62 31.41 3.78
CA ALA A 52 9.78 30.24 3.98
C ALA A 52 8.52 30.27 3.09
N LEU A 53 7.83 31.41 3.02
CA LEU A 53 6.66 31.62 2.14
C LEU A 53 7.01 31.43 0.66
N ARG A 54 8.11 32.02 0.18
CA ARG A 54 8.60 31.75 -1.19
C ARG A 54 9.00 30.29 -1.40
N GLY A 55 9.46 29.62 -0.34
CA GLY A 55 9.71 28.17 -0.34
C GLY A 55 8.46 27.34 -0.57
N VAL A 56 7.30 27.81 -0.12
CA VAL A 56 5.99 27.16 -0.38
C VAL A 56 5.66 27.18 -1.87
N CYS A 57 5.88 28.31 -2.57
CA CYS A 57 5.69 28.37 -4.03
C CYS A 57 6.57 27.34 -4.75
N ARG A 58 7.86 27.25 -4.38
CA ARG A 58 8.78 26.25 -4.95
C ARG A 58 8.31 24.81 -4.72
N LEU A 59 7.82 24.51 -3.52
CA LEU A 59 7.27 23.19 -3.18
C LEU A 59 5.98 22.89 -3.94
N ALA A 60 5.15 23.91 -4.21
CA ALA A 60 3.96 23.81 -5.04
C ALA A 60 4.26 23.69 -6.55
N GLY A 61 5.53 23.83 -6.97
CA GLY A 61 5.93 23.87 -8.37
C GLY A 61 5.62 25.17 -9.10
N MET A 62 5.47 26.27 -8.35
CA MET A 62 5.17 27.61 -8.86
C MET A 62 6.41 28.51 -8.76
N ASP A 63 6.55 29.46 -9.69
CA ASP A 63 7.65 30.44 -9.67
C ASP A 63 7.44 31.46 -8.52
N PRO A 64 8.33 31.51 -7.51
CA PRO A 64 8.25 32.49 -6.44
C PRO A 64 8.51 33.95 -6.90
N LYS A 65 8.99 34.18 -8.13
CA LYS A 65 9.27 35.50 -8.72
C LYS A 65 8.27 35.93 -9.80
N GLY A 66 7.34 35.07 -10.21
CA GLY A 66 6.29 35.43 -11.15
C GLY A 66 5.34 36.48 -10.58
N GLN A 67 4.75 37.32 -11.43
CA GLN A 67 3.84 38.42 -11.03
C GLN A 67 2.58 37.96 -10.29
N THR A 68 2.33 36.66 -10.18
CA THR A 68 1.22 36.06 -9.44
C THR A 68 1.72 34.97 -8.49
N ALA A 69 2.19 35.35 -7.30
CA ALA A 69 2.37 34.42 -6.17
C ALA A 69 0.99 34.02 -5.58
N GLU A 70 0.12 33.49 -6.44
CA GLU A 70 -1.28 33.08 -6.20
C GLU A 70 -1.41 31.74 -5.47
N ALA A 71 -0.29 31.14 -5.03
CA ALA A 71 -0.32 29.92 -4.25
C ALA A 71 -1.23 30.13 -3.03
N GLY A 72 -2.33 29.37 -2.96
CA GLY A 72 -3.27 29.46 -1.86
C GLY A 72 -2.61 29.06 -0.54
N LEU A 73 -2.94 29.76 0.54
CA LEU A 73 -2.50 29.44 1.89
C LEU A 73 -3.55 28.65 2.69
N SER A 74 -4.62 28.20 2.03
CA SER A 74 -5.59 27.32 2.67
C SER A 74 -4.90 26.01 3.09
N PRO A 75 -5.17 25.50 4.31
CA PRO A 75 -4.57 24.24 4.76
C PRO A 75 -4.84 23.05 3.84
N THR A 76 -5.98 23.05 3.13
CA THR A 76 -6.29 22.08 2.07
C THR A 76 -5.33 22.16 0.90
N PHE A 77 -5.12 23.35 0.31
CA PHE A 77 -4.16 23.52 -0.78
C PHE A 77 -2.74 23.11 -0.36
N LEU A 78 -2.30 23.57 0.80
CA LEU A 78 -0.96 23.28 1.32
C LEU A 78 -0.76 21.77 1.56
N ARG A 79 -1.76 21.07 2.10
CA ARG A 79 -1.71 19.62 2.28
C ARG A 79 -1.55 18.88 0.95
N GLU A 80 -2.36 19.23 -0.05
CA GLU A 80 -2.43 18.49 -1.31
C GLU A 80 -1.27 18.81 -2.26
N ARG A 81 -0.88 20.08 -2.35
CA ARG A 81 0.11 20.56 -3.33
C ARG A 81 1.52 20.73 -2.77
N VAL A 82 1.66 20.95 -1.46
CA VAL A 82 2.95 21.31 -0.84
C VAL A 82 3.50 20.19 0.06
N PHE A 83 2.64 19.49 0.80
CA PHE A 83 3.08 18.52 1.82
C PHE A 83 2.76 17.04 1.53
N ASP A 84 2.21 16.71 0.36
CA ASP A 84 2.00 15.30 0.00
C ASP A 84 3.28 14.58 -0.44
N ARG A 85 4.35 15.31 -0.76
CA ARG A 85 5.62 14.75 -1.23
C ARG A 85 6.75 14.95 -0.22
N THR A 86 7.80 14.13 -0.34
CA THR A 86 8.97 14.18 0.55
C THR A 86 9.94 15.28 0.13
N ALA A 87 10.82 15.75 1.04
CA ALA A 87 11.80 16.79 0.70
C ALA A 87 12.68 16.40 -0.50
N THR A 88 13.14 15.15 -0.52
CA THR A 88 13.94 14.56 -1.59
C THR A 88 13.22 14.54 -2.94
N HIS A 89 11.90 14.42 -2.95
CA HIS A 89 11.12 14.52 -4.19
C HIS A 89 11.32 15.87 -4.88
N HIS A 90 11.40 16.95 -4.10
CA HIS A 90 11.61 18.31 -4.59
C HIS A 90 13.10 18.68 -4.72
N GLY A 91 14.03 17.73 -4.53
CA GLY A 91 15.47 18.01 -4.52
C GLY A 91 15.94 18.84 -3.32
N LEU A 92 15.15 18.89 -2.24
CA LEU A 92 15.48 19.66 -1.04
C LEU A 92 15.96 18.75 0.10
N LYS A 93 16.73 19.32 1.02
CA LYS A 93 17.11 18.66 2.28
C LYS A 93 15.92 18.67 3.25
N GLU A 94 15.81 17.63 4.07
CA GLU A 94 14.73 17.52 5.08
C GLU A 94 14.74 18.71 6.06
N GLY A 95 15.93 19.19 6.45
CA GLY A 95 16.08 20.38 7.28
C GLY A 95 15.47 21.64 6.65
N THR A 96 15.64 21.83 5.34
CA THR A 96 15.07 22.96 4.61
C THR A 96 13.54 22.93 4.62
N VAL A 97 12.94 21.76 4.37
CA VAL A 97 11.48 21.59 4.43
C VAL A 97 10.96 21.77 5.84
N CYS A 98 11.70 21.34 6.86
CA CYS A 98 11.37 21.57 8.26
C CYS A 98 11.34 23.07 8.60
N THR A 99 12.35 23.82 8.16
CA THR A 99 12.40 25.29 8.31
C THR A 99 11.24 25.96 7.59
N ILE A 100 10.96 25.60 6.34
CA ILE A 100 9.81 26.12 5.59
C ILE A 100 8.51 25.85 6.34
N ARG A 101 8.31 24.61 6.82
CA ARG A 101 7.10 24.21 7.55
C ARG A 101 6.97 24.96 8.87
N SER A 102 8.07 25.16 9.59
CA SER A 102 8.07 25.92 10.85
C SER A 102 7.73 27.40 10.62
N GLY A 103 8.33 28.02 9.61
CA GLY A 103 8.06 29.41 9.24
C GLY A 103 6.61 29.59 8.76
N LEU A 104 6.12 28.68 7.92
CA LEU A 104 4.74 28.67 7.45
C LEU A 104 3.74 28.53 8.61
N ARG A 105 3.95 27.58 9.53
CA ARG A 105 3.09 27.43 10.71
C ARG A 105 3.05 28.68 11.57
N TYR A 106 4.20 29.35 11.73
CA TYR A 106 4.26 30.63 12.45
C TYR A 106 3.37 31.68 11.78
N VAL A 107 3.51 31.84 10.45
CA VAL A 107 2.71 32.80 9.69
C VAL A 107 1.23 32.46 9.75
N LEU A 108 0.85 31.20 9.48
CA LEU A 108 -0.56 30.78 9.49
C LEU A 108 -1.23 30.99 10.86
N ARG A 109 -0.52 30.72 11.96
CA ARG A 109 -1.03 30.98 13.32
C ARG A 109 -1.28 32.46 13.57
N ARG A 110 -0.32 33.31 13.18
CA ARG A 110 -0.43 34.76 13.38
C ARG A 110 -1.53 35.39 12.52
N LEU A 111 -1.84 34.78 11.38
CA LEU A 111 -2.95 35.17 10.50
C LEU A 111 -4.29 34.50 10.89
N GLY A 112 -4.35 33.75 11.99
CA GLY A 112 -5.58 33.07 12.42
C GLY A 112 -6.03 31.89 11.54
N LEU A 113 -5.20 31.43 10.61
CA LEU A 113 -5.50 30.33 9.69
C LEU A 113 -5.15 28.93 10.25
N MET A 114 -4.55 28.88 11.44
CA MET A 114 -4.13 27.64 12.10
C MET A 114 -4.15 27.79 13.60
N ASP A 115 -4.68 26.76 14.28
CA ASP A 115 -4.70 26.73 15.73
C ASP A 115 -3.38 26.25 16.35
N PRO A 116 -3.07 26.66 17.59
CA PRO A 116 -1.93 26.12 18.33
C PRO A 116 -2.07 24.62 18.57
N ALA A 117 -0.97 23.87 18.42
CA ALA A 117 -0.96 22.41 18.60
C ALA A 117 -0.63 21.98 20.05
N ASP A 118 -0.30 22.96 20.89
CA ASP A 118 0.28 22.87 22.22
C ASP A 118 -0.69 23.32 23.33
N VAL A 119 -1.99 23.35 23.02
CA VAL A 119 -3.03 23.58 24.03
C VAL A 119 -2.85 22.58 25.18
N PRO A 120 -2.78 23.05 26.44
CA PRO A 120 -2.66 22.17 27.59
C PRO A 120 -3.89 21.27 27.70
N LEU A 121 -3.67 20.03 28.14
CA LEU A 121 -4.79 19.13 28.42
C LEU A 121 -5.54 19.61 29.67
N SER A 122 -6.87 19.56 29.63
CA SER A 122 -7.68 19.76 30.83
C SER A 122 -7.39 18.67 31.88
N PRO A 123 -7.63 18.91 33.18
CA PRO A 123 -7.37 17.92 34.22
C PRO A 123 -8.04 16.56 33.95
N ALA A 124 -9.28 16.57 33.43
CA ALA A 124 -10.00 15.36 33.06
C ALA A 124 -9.30 14.57 31.92
N TRP A 125 -8.77 15.28 30.92
CA TRP A 125 -8.00 14.66 29.84
C TRP A 125 -6.62 14.18 30.31
N GLN A 126 -5.96 14.88 31.23
CA GLN A 126 -4.69 14.43 31.80
C GLN A 126 -4.85 13.09 32.53
N ALA A 127 -5.87 12.98 33.38
CA ALA A 127 -6.20 11.74 34.10
C ALA A 127 -6.53 10.59 33.13
N ALA A 128 -7.37 10.84 32.13
CA ALA A 128 -7.71 9.84 31.12
C ALA A 128 -6.46 9.36 30.34
N MET A 129 -5.61 10.28 29.91
CA MET A 129 -4.42 9.95 29.12
C MET A 129 -3.36 9.19 29.94
N ALA A 130 -3.27 9.44 31.26
CA ALA A 130 -2.36 8.72 32.16
C ALA A 130 -2.70 7.23 32.34
N SER A 131 -3.99 6.86 32.20
CA SER A 131 -4.44 5.46 32.22
C SER A 131 -4.00 4.64 30.99
N LEU A 132 -3.48 5.30 29.95
CA LEU A 132 -3.10 4.65 28.70
C LEU A 132 -1.59 4.39 28.65
N PRO A 133 -1.18 3.22 28.13
CA PRO A 133 0.21 2.99 27.73
C PRO A 133 0.70 4.09 26.77
N ALA A 134 1.97 4.51 26.91
CA ALA A 134 2.55 5.65 26.18
C ALA A 134 2.28 5.63 24.67
N ARG A 135 2.42 4.48 24.01
CA ARG A 135 2.14 4.33 22.55
C ARG A 135 0.69 4.67 22.19
N ARG A 136 -0.26 4.33 23.06
CA ARG A 136 -1.70 4.60 22.84
C ARG A 136 -2.03 6.06 23.11
N ALA A 137 -1.42 6.64 24.15
CA ALA A 137 -1.53 8.07 24.45
C ALA A 137 -1.07 8.94 23.27
N TYR A 138 0.05 8.60 22.59
CA TYR A 138 0.49 9.35 21.40
C TYR A 138 -0.53 9.40 20.27
N GLY A 139 -1.36 8.37 20.10
CA GLY A 139 -2.39 8.32 19.05
C GLY A 139 -3.61 9.21 19.35
N LEU A 140 -3.88 9.50 20.62
CA LEU A 140 -5.06 10.26 21.05
C LEU A 140 -4.74 11.69 21.48
N ILE A 141 -3.46 12.04 21.66
CA ILE A 141 -3.06 13.34 22.23
C ILE A 141 -3.56 14.55 21.43
N ALA A 142 -3.51 14.49 20.10
CA ALA A 142 -3.98 15.58 19.26
C ALA A 142 -5.50 15.80 19.39
N PHE A 143 -6.26 14.71 19.51
CA PHE A 143 -7.69 14.76 19.74
C PHE A 143 -8.03 15.26 21.15
N ALA A 144 -7.28 14.82 22.16
CA ALA A 144 -7.46 15.26 23.55
C ALA A 144 -7.21 16.77 23.72
N ARG A 145 -6.16 17.31 23.05
CA ARG A 145 -5.87 18.75 23.04
C ARG A 145 -6.96 19.56 22.34
N PHE A 146 -7.46 19.05 21.23
CA PHE A 146 -8.59 19.63 20.52
C PHE A 146 -9.87 19.64 21.37
N CYS A 147 -10.17 18.56 22.09
CA CYS A 147 -11.32 18.53 22.99
C CYS A 147 -11.13 19.51 24.15
N SER A 148 -9.90 19.60 24.68
CA SER A 148 -9.54 20.54 25.75
C SER A 148 -9.70 22.00 25.30
N SER A 149 -9.33 22.36 24.07
CA SER A 149 -9.51 23.73 23.56
C SER A 149 -10.97 24.12 23.37
N ARG A 150 -11.88 23.13 23.26
CA ARG A 150 -13.32 23.33 23.08
C ARG A 150 -14.14 23.07 24.36
N GLY A 151 -13.47 22.82 25.48
CA GLY A 151 -14.14 22.52 26.75
C GLY A 151 -14.87 21.17 26.77
N VAL A 152 -14.59 20.27 25.83
CA VAL A 152 -15.24 18.95 25.76
C VAL A 152 -14.54 17.98 26.70
N ALA A 153 -15.24 17.53 27.75
CA ALA A 153 -14.75 16.52 28.67
C ALA A 153 -14.72 15.12 28.01
N PRO A 154 -13.83 14.20 28.43
CA PRO A 154 -13.78 12.84 27.88
C PRO A 154 -15.12 12.09 27.90
N ALA A 155 -15.95 12.32 28.92
CA ALA A 155 -17.26 11.70 29.06
C ALA A 155 -18.33 12.25 28.09
N ALA A 156 -18.13 13.48 27.58
CA ALA A 156 -19.03 14.15 26.66
C ALA A 156 -18.68 13.91 25.18
N VAL A 157 -17.63 13.13 24.89
CA VAL A 157 -17.20 12.86 23.52
C VAL A 157 -18.20 11.95 22.81
N ASP A 158 -18.63 12.38 21.63
CA ASP A 158 -19.62 11.72 20.79
C ASP A 158 -19.24 11.75 19.28
N GLY A 159 -20.18 11.35 18.41
CA GLY A 159 -19.99 11.39 16.96
C GLY A 159 -19.76 12.81 16.42
N SER A 160 -20.50 13.80 16.93
CA SER A 160 -20.38 15.19 16.49
C SER A 160 -19.01 15.78 16.82
N THR A 161 -18.41 15.37 17.95
CA THR A 161 -17.05 15.74 18.34
C THR A 161 -16.01 15.26 17.31
N LEU A 162 -16.17 14.06 16.74
CA LEU A 162 -15.28 13.54 15.69
C LEU A 162 -15.43 14.29 14.37
N GLU A 163 -16.65 14.67 14.00
CA GLU A 163 -16.92 15.48 12.80
C GLU A 163 -16.32 16.88 12.93
N ALA A 164 -16.50 17.50 14.10
CA ALA A 164 -15.88 18.78 14.44
C ALA A 164 -14.34 18.69 14.41
N PHE A 165 -13.78 17.54 14.81
CA PHE A 165 -12.34 17.28 14.73
C PHE A 165 -11.85 17.08 13.30
N GLU A 166 -12.60 16.38 12.45
CA GLU A 166 -12.28 16.24 11.03
C GLU A 166 -12.31 17.60 10.32
N SER A 167 -13.33 18.41 10.56
CA SER A 167 -13.45 19.77 10.03
C SER A 167 -12.26 20.62 10.46
N TRP A 168 -11.88 20.56 11.73
CA TRP A 168 -10.71 21.25 12.25
C TRP A 168 -9.40 20.79 11.63
N LEU A 169 -9.18 19.48 11.52
CA LEU A 169 -7.99 18.94 10.84
C LEU A 169 -7.91 19.35 9.37
N THR A 170 -9.06 19.56 8.74
CA THR A 170 -9.16 19.95 7.34
C THR A 170 -8.90 21.44 7.16
N GLY A 171 -9.53 22.29 7.97
CA GLY A 171 -9.52 23.75 7.82
C GLY A 171 -8.46 24.50 8.62
N HIS A 172 -7.94 23.94 9.73
CA HIS A 172 -7.12 24.68 10.71
C HIS A 172 -5.84 23.93 11.10
N SER A 173 -5.46 22.87 10.36
CA SER A 173 -4.26 22.07 10.61
C SER A 173 -3.59 21.61 9.30
N LEU A 174 -2.27 21.39 9.36
CA LEU A 174 -1.48 20.79 8.27
C LEU A 174 -1.31 19.27 8.41
N THR A 175 -2.22 18.60 9.12
CA THR A 175 -2.23 17.14 9.19
C THR A 175 -2.42 16.56 7.80
N ARG A 176 -1.47 15.71 7.37
CA ARG A 176 -1.39 15.20 5.98
C ARG A 176 -2.63 14.42 5.54
N ARG A 177 -3.25 13.64 6.44
CA ARG A 177 -4.41 12.79 6.12
C ARG A 177 -5.47 12.89 7.22
N PRO A 178 -6.33 13.92 7.17
CA PRO A 178 -7.35 14.17 8.21
C PRO A 178 -8.26 12.96 8.46
N ARG A 179 -8.86 12.41 7.40
CA ARG A 179 -9.79 11.27 7.49
C ARG A 179 -9.17 10.02 8.09
N GLU A 180 -7.94 9.67 7.66
CA GLU A 180 -7.21 8.55 8.25
C GLU A 180 -6.89 8.80 9.73
N THR A 181 -6.50 10.04 10.08
CA THR A 181 -6.23 10.43 11.48
C THR A 181 -7.48 10.31 12.35
N VAL A 182 -8.65 10.75 11.87
CA VAL A 182 -9.92 10.61 12.59
C VAL A 182 -10.32 9.13 12.75
N SER A 183 -10.09 8.31 11.72
CA SER A 183 -10.32 6.86 11.79
C SER A 183 -9.41 6.18 12.82
N ASP A 184 -8.12 6.57 12.85
CA ASP A 184 -7.15 6.06 13.82
C ASP A 184 -7.50 6.49 15.26
N VAL A 185 -7.93 7.74 15.44
CA VAL A 185 -8.44 8.27 16.72
C VAL A 185 -9.67 7.50 17.18
N ARG A 186 -10.66 7.31 16.31
CA ARG A 186 -11.86 6.51 16.63
C ARG A 186 -11.51 5.08 17.02
N GLY A 187 -10.60 4.46 16.28
CA GLY A 187 -10.11 3.11 16.58
C GLY A 187 -9.35 3.05 17.90
N GLY A 188 -8.53 4.06 18.20
CA GLY A 188 -7.79 4.22 19.46
C GLY A 188 -8.73 4.41 20.64
N TRP A 189 -9.72 5.28 20.50
CA TRP A 189 -10.76 5.57 21.47
C TRP A 189 -11.57 4.31 21.81
N ASN A 190 -12.11 3.63 20.79
CA ASN A 190 -12.88 2.40 20.99
C ASN A 190 -12.05 1.27 21.60
N ARG A 191 -10.72 1.28 21.45
CA ARG A 191 -9.82 0.35 22.16
C ARG A 191 -9.65 0.75 23.62
N ALA A 192 -9.49 2.05 23.90
CA ALA A 192 -9.41 2.55 25.27
C ALA A 192 -10.66 2.16 26.07
N CYS A 193 -11.86 2.36 25.50
CA CYS A 193 -13.13 1.93 26.11
C CYS A 193 -13.23 0.40 26.37
N ARG A 194 -12.46 -0.43 25.67
CA ARG A 194 -12.47 -1.90 25.86
C ARG A 194 -11.41 -2.39 26.84
N ASP A 195 -10.24 -1.76 26.80
CA ASP A 195 -9.04 -2.28 27.46
C ASP A 195 -8.78 -1.60 28.82
N VAL A 196 -9.44 -0.47 29.11
CA VAL A 196 -9.30 0.28 30.37
C VAL A 196 -10.66 0.31 31.07
N ALA A 197 -10.74 -0.30 32.26
CA ALA A 197 -11.98 -0.45 33.01
C ALA A 197 -12.61 0.91 33.36
N ASP A 198 -11.80 1.87 33.83
CA ASP A 198 -12.25 3.19 34.28
C ASP A 198 -12.15 4.26 33.18
N TRP A 199 -12.30 3.86 31.91
CA TRP A 199 -12.25 4.84 30.81
C TRP A 199 -13.48 5.77 30.85
N PRO A 200 -13.31 7.10 30.90
CA PRO A 200 -14.42 8.03 31.14
C PRO A 200 -15.41 8.17 29.96
N GLY A 201 -15.07 7.65 28.78
CA GLY A 201 -15.83 7.84 27.54
C GLY A 201 -16.58 6.61 27.04
N ARG A 202 -17.58 6.82 26.17
CA ARG A 202 -18.36 5.74 25.53
C ARG A 202 -17.84 5.40 24.13
N PRO A 203 -18.03 4.17 23.61
CA PRO A 203 -17.60 3.82 22.26
C PRO A 203 -18.29 4.67 21.17
N LEU A 204 -17.51 5.22 20.22
CA LEU A 204 -17.95 6.17 19.18
C LEU A 204 -18.50 5.49 17.91
N GLY A 205 -19.06 4.28 18.07
CA GLY A 205 -19.51 3.47 16.95
C GLY A 205 -18.41 3.10 15.94
N ARG A 206 -18.79 2.49 14.82
CA ARG A 206 -17.90 2.18 13.68
C ARG A 206 -18.36 3.01 12.48
N LEU A 207 -17.42 3.50 11.67
CA LEU A 207 -17.78 4.08 10.35
C LEU A 207 -18.58 3.04 9.56
N ALA A 208 -19.63 3.49 8.86
CA ALA A 208 -20.35 2.67 7.90
C ALA A 208 -19.32 2.08 6.93
N ARG A 209 -19.20 0.75 6.91
CA ARG A 209 -18.23 0.09 6.06
C ARG A 209 -18.77 0.10 4.63
N PRO A 210 -17.96 0.42 3.60
CA PRO A 210 -18.36 0.25 2.20
C PRO A 210 -18.84 -1.17 1.84
N LYS A 211 -18.57 -2.14 2.72
CA LYS A 211 -19.00 -3.54 2.63
C LYS A 211 -19.88 -3.97 3.81
N ALA A 212 -20.68 -3.06 4.37
CA ALA A 212 -21.55 -3.36 5.50
C ALA A 212 -22.56 -4.49 5.20
N TYR A 213 -22.93 -4.65 3.93
CA TYR A 213 -23.79 -5.75 3.47
C TYR A 213 -23.12 -7.13 3.53
N VAL A 214 -21.80 -7.23 3.72
CA VAL A 214 -21.12 -8.52 3.83
C VAL A 214 -21.37 -9.10 5.21
N LEU A 215 -22.23 -10.11 5.25
CA LEU A 215 -22.71 -10.71 6.48
C LEU A 215 -21.64 -11.61 7.12
N PRO A 216 -21.59 -11.68 8.45
CA PRO A 216 -20.73 -12.64 9.15
C PRO A 216 -21.23 -14.08 8.86
N PRO A 217 -20.36 -15.11 8.89
CA PRO A 217 -20.75 -16.49 8.63
C PRO A 217 -21.96 -16.96 9.46
N GLU A 218 -22.02 -16.52 10.72
CA GLU A 218 -23.04 -16.90 11.70
C GLU A 218 -24.44 -16.36 11.37
N ALA A 219 -24.54 -15.38 10.47
CA ALA A 219 -25.83 -14.85 10.03
C ALA A 219 -26.53 -15.78 9.02
N PHE A 220 -25.80 -16.67 8.35
CA PHE A 220 -26.36 -17.60 7.37
C PHE A 220 -26.90 -18.86 8.06
N PRO A 221 -27.89 -19.56 7.45
CA PRO A 221 -28.36 -20.85 7.95
C PRO A 221 -27.23 -21.85 8.21
N ALA A 222 -27.37 -22.70 9.23
CA ALA A 222 -26.36 -23.69 9.60
C ALA A 222 -26.00 -24.66 8.45
N SER A 223 -26.98 -24.97 7.59
CA SER A 223 -26.78 -25.76 6.37
C SER A 223 -25.78 -25.10 5.41
N PHE A 224 -25.90 -23.79 5.20
CA PHE A 224 -24.99 -23.05 4.33
C PHE A 224 -23.59 -22.97 4.92
N GLN A 225 -23.48 -22.77 6.23
CA GLN A 225 -22.19 -22.77 6.93
C GLN A 225 -21.47 -24.12 6.79
N ALA A 226 -22.21 -25.23 6.93
CA ALA A 226 -21.68 -26.58 6.77
C ALA A 226 -21.22 -26.84 5.33
N ASP A 227 -22.01 -26.42 4.32
CA ASP A 227 -21.64 -26.58 2.91
C ASP A 227 -20.46 -25.68 2.50
N LEU A 228 -20.36 -24.47 3.05
CA LEU A 228 -19.21 -23.60 2.87
C LEU A 228 -17.92 -24.22 3.44
N ALA A 229 -18.01 -24.87 4.59
CA ALA A 229 -16.90 -25.62 5.18
C ALA A 229 -16.54 -26.86 4.33
N ALA A 230 -17.53 -27.58 3.82
CA ALA A 230 -17.33 -28.72 2.91
C ALA A 230 -16.68 -28.28 1.59
N PHE A 231 -17.09 -27.13 1.04
CA PHE A 231 -16.44 -26.51 -0.10
C PHE A 231 -14.98 -26.16 0.18
N GLY A 232 -14.67 -25.61 1.35
CA GLY A 232 -13.29 -25.39 1.80
C GLY A 232 -12.46 -26.66 1.76
N ARG A 233 -12.98 -27.76 2.33
CA ARG A 233 -12.31 -29.08 2.33
C ARG A 233 -12.09 -29.62 0.92
N ARG A 234 -13.11 -29.55 0.05
CA ARG A 234 -13.02 -29.94 -1.37
C ARG A 234 -11.97 -29.14 -2.14
N LEU A 235 -11.83 -27.85 -1.84
CA LEU A 235 -10.81 -27.01 -2.48
C LEU A 235 -9.38 -27.32 -2.00
N SER A 236 -9.22 -27.85 -0.79
CA SER A 236 -7.92 -28.19 -0.20
C SER A 236 -7.46 -29.63 -0.41
N GLY A 237 -8.40 -30.57 -0.56
CA GLY A 237 -8.11 -32.00 -0.70
C GLY A 237 -8.10 -32.49 -2.15
N ASN A 238 -7.58 -33.69 -2.36
CA ASN A 238 -7.77 -34.46 -3.59
C ASN A 238 -9.06 -35.29 -3.50
N VAL A 239 -9.56 -35.83 -4.62
CA VAL A 239 -10.70 -36.75 -4.63
C VAL A 239 -10.47 -37.97 -3.71
N LEU A 240 -9.21 -38.40 -3.57
CA LEU A 240 -8.78 -39.47 -2.67
C LEU A 240 -8.88 -39.11 -1.17
N ASP A 241 -8.93 -37.83 -0.84
CA ASP A 241 -9.02 -37.33 0.56
C ASP A 241 -10.46 -36.97 0.95
N LEU A 242 -11.43 -37.17 0.04
CA LEU A 242 -12.83 -36.82 0.24
C LEU A 242 -13.65 -38.09 0.51
N PRO A 243 -14.77 -38.00 1.27
CA PRO A 243 -15.73 -39.11 1.38
C PRO A 243 -16.20 -39.52 -0.01
N GLU A 244 -16.50 -40.81 -0.21
CA GLU A 244 -16.79 -41.40 -1.53
C GLU A 244 -17.70 -40.49 -2.38
N PRO A 245 -17.27 -40.12 -3.61
CA PRO A 245 -18.07 -39.28 -4.50
C PRO A 245 -19.39 -40.00 -4.80
N GLY A 246 -20.51 -39.27 -4.71
CA GLY A 246 -21.82 -39.91 -4.86
C GLY A 246 -22.07 -40.48 -6.26
N SER A 247 -21.56 -39.82 -7.31
CA SER A 247 -21.72 -40.24 -8.71
C SER A 247 -20.43 -40.14 -9.52
N GLU A 248 -20.31 -40.95 -10.59
CA GLU A 248 -19.17 -40.91 -11.53
C GLU A 248 -18.93 -39.50 -12.12
N GLU A 249 -20.00 -38.74 -12.37
CA GLU A 249 -19.90 -37.35 -12.84
C GLU A 249 -19.35 -36.41 -11.77
N GLU A 250 -19.67 -36.64 -10.49
CA GLU A 250 -19.09 -35.90 -9.37
C GLU A 250 -17.62 -36.26 -9.18
N GLU A 251 -17.28 -37.55 -9.25
CA GLU A 251 -15.90 -38.04 -9.21
C GLU A 251 -15.06 -37.40 -10.33
N GLN A 252 -15.53 -37.43 -11.58
CA GLN A 252 -14.84 -36.83 -12.71
C GLN A 252 -14.64 -35.31 -12.54
N ARG A 253 -15.62 -34.60 -11.96
CA ARG A 253 -15.52 -33.16 -11.65
C ARG A 253 -14.51 -32.85 -10.54
N LEU A 254 -14.33 -33.77 -9.59
CA LEU A 254 -13.39 -33.66 -8.48
C LEU A 254 -11.98 -34.07 -8.90
N LEU A 255 -11.82 -35.06 -9.79
CA LEU A 255 -10.54 -35.44 -10.41
C LEU A 255 -9.86 -34.28 -11.16
N ASP A 256 -10.66 -33.40 -11.78
CA ASP A 256 -10.21 -32.16 -12.41
C ASP A 256 -9.60 -31.13 -11.43
N MET A 257 -9.87 -31.26 -10.13
CA MET A 257 -9.49 -30.27 -9.13
C MET A 257 -8.12 -30.53 -8.53
N ARG A 258 -7.19 -29.60 -8.77
CA ARG A 258 -5.90 -29.61 -8.07
C ARG A 258 -6.03 -28.98 -6.68
N PRO A 259 -5.51 -29.63 -5.61
CA PRO A 259 -5.46 -29.07 -4.27
C PRO A 259 -4.88 -27.66 -4.23
N LEU A 260 -5.65 -26.72 -3.67
CA LEU A 260 -5.28 -25.32 -3.56
C LEU A 260 -4.56 -25.03 -2.25
N ARG A 261 -3.81 -23.92 -2.22
CA ARG A 261 -3.15 -23.46 -1.01
C ARG A 261 -4.18 -23.03 0.02
N PRO A 262 -3.91 -23.19 1.34
CA PRO A 262 -4.81 -22.73 2.40
C PRO A 262 -5.25 -21.26 2.24
N SER A 263 -4.32 -20.37 1.85
CA SER A 263 -4.64 -18.96 1.59
C SER A 263 -5.61 -18.75 0.41
N THR A 264 -5.50 -19.58 -0.63
CA THR A 264 -6.39 -19.52 -1.80
C THR A 264 -7.76 -20.11 -1.48
N VAL A 265 -7.79 -21.17 -0.68
CA VAL A 265 -9.03 -21.78 -0.15
C VAL A 265 -9.79 -20.75 0.69
N ALA A 266 -9.13 -20.16 1.70
CA ALA A 266 -9.73 -19.14 2.56
C ALA A 266 -10.27 -17.95 1.75
N MET A 267 -9.51 -17.45 0.78
CA MET A 267 -9.95 -16.38 -0.12
C MET A 267 -11.20 -16.78 -0.92
N ARG A 268 -11.25 -18.00 -1.46
CA ARG A 268 -12.42 -18.48 -2.24
C ARG A 268 -13.64 -18.68 -1.35
N VAL A 269 -13.47 -19.20 -0.15
CA VAL A 269 -14.53 -19.31 0.86
C VAL A 269 -15.09 -17.93 1.21
N ASP A 270 -14.22 -16.95 1.44
CA ASP A 270 -14.63 -15.56 1.68
C ASP A 270 -15.35 -14.96 0.46
N HIS A 271 -14.90 -15.23 -0.76
CA HIS A 271 -15.58 -14.79 -1.97
C HIS A 271 -16.96 -15.43 -2.13
N ALA A 272 -17.13 -16.70 -1.76
CA ALA A 272 -18.42 -17.39 -1.81
C ALA A 272 -19.40 -16.79 -0.79
N ARG A 273 -18.95 -16.51 0.44
CA ARG A 273 -19.73 -15.77 1.44
C ARG A 273 -20.07 -14.36 0.97
N TRP A 274 -19.13 -13.70 0.29
CA TRP A 274 -19.37 -12.38 -0.30
C TRP A 274 -20.44 -12.46 -1.41
N ALA A 275 -20.40 -13.49 -2.25
CA ALA A 275 -21.44 -13.73 -3.26
C ALA A 275 -22.83 -13.93 -2.63
N ALA A 276 -22.92 -14.75 -1.57
CA ALA A 276 -24.15 -14.96 -0.81
C ALA A 276 -24.67 -13.66 -0.20
N SER A 277 -23.78 -12.88 0.42
CA SER A 277 -24.13 -11.58 1.00
C SER A 277 -24.62 -10.59 -0.05
N ALA A 278 -23.98 -10.55 -1.22
CA ALA A 278 -24.38 -9.70 -2.33
C ALA A 278 -25.73 -10.11 -2.93
N LEU A 279 -26.02 -11.42 -2.98
CA LEU A 279 -27.31 -11.94 -3.40
C LEU A 279 -28.43 -11.50 -2.45
N VAL A 280 -28.25 -11.67 -1.14
CA VAL A 280 -29.22 -11.23 -0.13
C VAL A 280 -29.42 -9.71 -0.20
N ALA A 281 -28.32 -8.94 -0.28
CA ALA A 281 -28.38 -7.48 -0.37
C ALA A 281 -29.00 -6.97 -1.68
N SER A 282 -29.03 -7.79 -2.74
CA SER A 282 -29.72 -7.44 -3.98
C SER A 282 -31.25 -7.43 -3.85
N GLY A 283 -31.79 -7.99 -2.76
CA GLY A 283 -33.23 -8.15 -2.52
C GLY A 283 -33.88 -9.31 -3.30
N THR A 284 -33.09 -10.09 -4.05
CA THR A 284 -33.62 -11.19 -4.88
C THR A 284 -34.05 -12.39 -4.04
N VAL A 285 -33.37 -12.64 -2.92
CA VAL A 285 -33.56 -13.85 -2.09
C VAL A 285 -33.41 -13.49 -0.61
N PRO A 286 -34.34 -13.87 0.27
CA PRO A 286 -34.16 -13.77 1.72
C PRO A 286 -33.00 -14.63 2.22
N ILE A 287 -32.37 -14.22 3.31
CA ILE A 287 -31.21 -14.95 3.88
C ILE A 287 -31.53 -16.42 4.23
N ALA A 288 -32.77 -16.70 4.65
CA ALA A 288 -33.22 -18.04 5.03
C ALA A 288 -33.24 -19.03 3.86
N GLU A 289 -33.38 -18.55 2.63
CA GLU A 289 -33.39 -19.38 1.42
C GLU A 289 -31.99 -19.70 0.88
N VAL A 290 -30.93 -19.08 1.43
CA VAL A 290 -29.55 -19.38 1.05
C VAL A 290 -29.03 -20.50 1.96
N THR A 291 -29.38 -21.74 1.60
CA THR A 291 -29.10 -22.94 2.41
C THR A 291 -27.90 -23.74 1.93
N SER A 292 -27.47 -23.56 0.67
CA SER A 292 -26.28 -24.18 0.10
C SER A 292 -25.59 -23.27 -0.92
N LEU A 293 -24.38 -23.63 -1.34
CA LEU A 293 -23.68 -22.93 -2.42
C LEU A 293 -24.38 -23.09 -3.78
N ARG A 294 -25.15 -24.16 -3.98
CA ARG A 294 -25.96 -24.34 -5.20
C ARG A 294 -27.00 -23.23 -5.35
N ASP A 295 -27.53 -22.73 -4.24
CA ASP A 295 -28.53 -21.65 -4.23
C ASP A 295 -27.98 -20.34 -4.81
N LEU A 296 -26.66 -20.17 -4.84
CA LEU A 296 -26.02 -18.98 -5.42
C LEU A 296 -26.05 -18.97 -6.95
N VAL A 297 -26.21 -20.13 -7.57
CA VAL A 297 -26.10 -20.32 -9.02
C VAL A 297 -27.34 -20.97 -9.63
N VAL A 298 -28.28 -21.46 -8.80
CA VAL A 298 -29.56 -22.03 -9.23
C VAL A 298 -30.71 -21.29 -8.52
N PRO A 299 -31.67 -20.71 -9.27
CA PRO A 299 -31.62 -20.49 -10.72
C PRO A 299 -30.47 -19.54 -11.12
N LEU A 300 -30.04 -19.61 -12.39
CA LEU A 300 -28.87 -18.85 -12.89
C LEU A 300 -29.00 -17.33 -12.69
N ALA A 301 -30.23 -16.82 -12.63
CA ALA A 301 -30.53 -15.42 -12.33
C ALA A 301 -29.97 -14.95 -10.98
N ARG A 302 -29.81 -15.84 -9.99
CA ARG A 302 -29.21 -15.50 -8.68
C ARG A 302 -27.73 -15.13 -8.82
N ALA A 303 -26.98 -15.84 -9.66
CA ALA A 303 -25.59 -15.50 -9.95
C ALA A 303 -25.49 -14.13 -10.65
N GLU A 304 -26.40 -13.85 -11.58
CA GLU A 304 -26.48 -12.56 -12.26
C GLU A 304 -26.79 -11.41 -11.29
N ALA A 305 -27.78 -11.60 -10.40
CA ALA A 305 -28.19 -10.61 -9.42
C ALA A 305 -27.04 -10.22 -8.48
N ALA A 306 -26.30 -11.21 -7.97
CA ALA A 306 -25.13 -10.96 -7.11
C ALA A 306 -24.04 -10.15 -7.84
N ILE A 307 -23.71 -10.51 -9.09
CA ILE A 307 -22.71 -9.78 -9.89
C ILE A 307 -23.19 -8.36 -10.21
N ARG A 308 -24.45 -8.21 -10.60
CA ARG A 308 -25.06 -6.93 -10.95
C ARG A 308 -25.14 -5.98 -9.75
N PHE A 309 -25.45 -6.50 -8.56
CA PHE A 309 -25.41 -5.72 -7.31
C PHE A 309 -24.02 -5.13 -7.07
N LEU A 310 -22.97 -5.95 -7.18
CA LEU A 310 -21.58 -5.51 -6.96
C LEU A 310 -21.07 -4.56 -8.05
N HIS A 311 -21.61 -4.66 -9.27
CA HIS A 311 -21.32 -3.72 -10.33
C HIS A 311 -21.93 -2.34 -10.05
N ARG A 312 -23.23 -2.28 -9.72
CA ARG A 312 -23.93 -1.04 -9.37
C ARG A 312 -23.34 -0.35 -8.14
N GLN A 313 -22.93 -1.12 -7.14
CA GLN A 313 -22.23 -0.58 -5.96
C GLN A 313 -20.88 0.06 -6.32
N ALA A 314 -20.16 -0.49 -7.30
CA ALA A 314 -18.92 0.11 -7.76
C ALA A 314 -19.18 1.44 -8.50
N GLU A 315 -20.21 1.50 -9.34
CA GLU A 315 -20.63 2.74 -10.04
C GLU A 315 -21.00 3.85 -9.05
N ALA A 316 -21.78 3.52 -8.01
CA ALA A 316 -22.20 4.49 -7.00
C ALA A 316 -21.03 5.09 -6.18
N LEU A 317 -19.91 4.37 -6.05
CA LEU A 317 -18.76 4.81 -5.27
C LEU A 317 -17.77 5.68 -6.05
N GLU A 318 -17.73 5.57 -7.39
CA GLU A 318 -16.72 6.23 -8.22
C GLU A 318 -17.29 7.36 -9.11
N GLY A 319 -18.61 7.59 -9.07
CA GLY A 319 -19.30 8.59 -9.89
C GLY A 319 -19.52 8.13 -11.33
N GLU A 320 -20.44 8.77 -12.06
CA GLU A 320 -20.91 8.40 -13.41
C GLU A 320 -19.83 8.45 -14.53
N ALA A 321 -18.56 8.71 -14.19
CA ALA A 321 -17.46 8.79 -15.13
C ALA A 321 -17.00 7.39 -15.57
N GLU A 322 -17.66 6.89 -16.63
CA GLU A 322 -17.45 5.63 -17.36
C GLU A 322 -17.79 4.35 -16.60
N ARG A 323 -18.47 3.42 -17.28
CA ARG A 323 -18.75 2.05 -16.81
C ARG A 323 -17.44 1.32 -16.52
N ARG A 324 -16.98 1.41 -15.27
CA ARG A 324 -15.70 0.83 -14.84
C ARG A 324 -15.85 -0.60 -14.33
N PRO A 325 -14.80 -1.41 -14.48
CA PRO A 325 -14.80 -2.79 -14.02
C PRO A 325 -14.86 -2.89 -12.48
N SER A 326 -15.65 -3.85 -11.97
CA SER A 326 -15.79 -4.11 -10.54
C SER A 326 -14.85 -5.23 -10.11
N ALA A 327 -13.76 -4.90 -9.39
CA ALA A 327 -12.86 -5.91 -8.83
C ALA A 327 -13.61 -6.93 -7.94
N ALA A 328 -14.57 -6.43 -7.15
CA ALA A 328 -15.47 -7.24 -6.34
C ALA A 328 -16.32 -8.18 -7.21
N GLY A 329 -16.99 -7.63 -8.24
CA GLY A 329 -17.79 -8.39 -9.18
C GLY A 329 -16.98 -9.45 -9.91
N HIS A 330 -15.74 -9.14 -10.31
CA HIS A 330 -14.84 -10.09 -10.96
C HIS A 330 -14.51 -11.30 -10.08
N HIS A 331 -14.14 -11.05 -8.82
CA HIS A 331 -13.80 -12.11 -7.86
C HIS A 331 -15.01 -12.96 -7.48
N VAL A 332 -16.18 -12.34 -7.33
CA VAL A 332 -17.44 -13.05 -7.06
C VAL A 332 -17.87 -13.87 -8.27
N ALA A 333 -17.79 -13.32 -9.49
CA ALA A 333 -18.10 -14.08 -10.69
C ALA A 333 -17.14 -15.27 -10.90
N GLU A 334 -15.85 -15.13 -10.53
CA GLU A 334 -14.89 -16.23 -10.56
C GLU A 334 -15.30 -17.37 -9.62
N VAL A 335 -15.67 -17.06 -8.37
CA VAL A 335 -16.09 -18.10 -7.42
C VAL A 335 -17.43 -18.72 -7.78
N LEU A 336 -18.39 -17.93 -8.28
CA LEU A 336 -19.68 -18.43 -8.77
C LEU A 336 -19.49 -19.41 -9.93
N ARG A 337 -18.52 -19.16 -10.83
CA ARG A 337 -18.18 -20.10 -11.91
C ARG A 337 -17.56 -21.40 -11.37
N ILE A 338 -16.74 -21.32 -10.32
CA ILE A 338 -16.17 -22.51 -9.64
C ILE A 338 -17.28 -23.32 -8.98
N VAL A 339 -18.19 -22.66 -8.25
CA VAL A 339 -19.36 -23.29 -7.62
C VAL A 339 -20.26 -23.92 -8.68
N ALA A 340 -20.58 -23.19 -9.76
CA ALA A 340 -21.38 -23.71 -10.86
C ALA A 340 -20.78 -24.97 -11.50
N LYS A 341 -19.46 -25.01 -11.75
CA LYS A 341 -18.79 -26.17 -12.35
C LYS A 341 -18.68 -27.34 -11.36
N HIS A 342 -18.06 -27.10 -10.20
CA HIS A 342 -17.56 -28.17 -9.34
C HIS A 342 -18.51 -28.54 -8.20
N HIS A 343 -19.46 -27.68 -7.86
CA HIS A 343 -20.40 -27.94 -6.77
C HIS A 343 -21.83 -28.17 -7.28
N ALA A 344 -22.34 -27.32 -8.18
CA ALA A 344 -23.70 -27.45 -8.71
C ALA A 344 -23.82 -28.31 -9.98
N GLY A 345 -22.70 -28.58 -10.69
CA GLY A 345 -22.71 -29.41 -11.90
C GLY A 345 -23.45 -28.79 -13.08
N LEU A 346 -23.45 -27.46 -13.22
CA LEU A 346 -24.19 -26.77 -14.28
C LEU A 346 -23.57 -27.01 -15.66
N PRO A 347 -24.39 -27.12 -16.72
CA PRO A 347 -23.92 -27.41 -18.07
C PRO A 347 -23.08 -26.27 -18.65
N VAL A 348 -22.19 -26.60 -19.59
CA VAL A 348 -21.23 -25.66 -20.21
C VAL A 348 -21.86 -24.35 -20.70
N PRO A 349 -23.05 -24.32 -21.34
CA PRO A 349 -23.68 -23.07 -21.76
C PRO A 349 -23.94 -22.10 -20.60
N GLN A 350 -24.31 -22.59 -19.42
CA GLN A 350 -24.54 -21.77 -18.23
C GLN A 350 -23.21 -21.26 -17.65
N LEU A 351 -22.17 -22.10 -17.63
CA LEU A 351 -20.81 -21.69 -17.23
C LEU A 351 -20.27 -20.57 -18.14
N MET A 352 -20.56 -20.64 -19.44
CA MET A 352 -20.17 -19.60 -20.40
C MET A 352 -20.93 -18.28 -20.18
N ARG A 353 -22.20 -18.32 -19.76
CA ARG A 353 -22.95 -17.10 -19.38
C ARG A 353 -22.30 -16.41 -18.18
N ILE A 354 -21.96 -17.15 -17.12
CA ILE A 354 -21.24 -16.60 -15.96
C ILE A 354 -19.89 -16.01 -16.39
N ARG A 355 -19.16 -16.69 -17.29
CA ARG A 355 -17.88 -16.18 -17.82
C ARG A 355 -18.06 -14.88 -18.62
N LYS A 356 -19.14 -14.74 -19.39
CA LYS A 356 -19.46 -13.48 -20.10
C LYS A 356 -19.73 -12.35 -19.09
N TRP A 357 -20.54 -12.59 -18.06
CA TRP A 357 -20.76 -11.61 -16.98
C TRP A 357 -19.47 -11.23 -16.25
N GLN A 358 -18.64 -12.22 -15.92
CA GLN A 358 -17.31 -11.99 -15.36
C GLN A 358 -16.47 -11.08 -16.26
N GLY A 359 -16.55 -11.25 -17.58
CA GLY A 359 -15.85 -10.44 -18.57
C GLY A 359 -16.28 -8.97 -18.58
N LEU A 360 -17.57 -8.70 -18.34
CA LEU A 360 -18.12 -7.33 -18.27
C LEU A 360 -17.64 -6.57 -17.04
N VAL A 361 -17.43 -7.26 -15.92
CA VAL A 361 -16.96 -6.66 -14.67
C VAL A 361 -15.45 -6.79 -14.46
N ALA A 362 -14.73 -7.48 -15.35
CA ALA A 362 -13.31 -7.77 -15.18
C ALA A 362 -12.42 -6.55 -15.42
N LEU A 363 -11.50 -6.29 -14.48
CA LEU A 363 -10.36 -5.41 -14.71
C LEU A 363 -9.38 -6.10 -15.67
N ARG A 364 -9.37 -5.65 -16.93
CA ARG A 364 -8.38 -6.10 -17.93
C ARG A 364 -7.21 -5.13 -17.92
N TYR A 365 -6.03 -5.63 -17.57
CA TYR A 365 -4.78 -4.91 -17.73
C TYR A 365 -3.97 -5.57 -18.86
N HIS A 366 -3.69 -4.80 -19.92
CA HIS A 366 -2.69 -5.14 -20.91
C HIS A 366 -1.34 -4.57 -20.42
N GLY A 367 -0.45 -5.43 -19.94
CA GLY A 367 0.84 -4.97 -19.38
C GLY A 367 0.78 -4.51 -17.91
N MET A 368 1.65 -3.56 -17.57
CA MET A 368 1.71 -2.96 -16.23
C MET A 368 0.57 -1.97 -16.04
N THR A 369 0.05 -1.86 -14.81
CA THR A 369 -0.84 -0.73 -14.48
C THR A 369 -0.07 0.59 -14.67
N GLU A 370 -0.73 1.64 -15.14
CA GLU A 370 -0.12 2.98 -15.31
C GLU A 370 0.63 3.46 -14.06
N ARG A 371 0.08 3.20 -12.87
CA ARG A 371 0.73 3.52 -11.60
C ARG A 371 2.10 2.84 -11.43
N ASN A 372 2.21 1.57 -11.81
CA ASN A 372 3.46 0.81 -11.71
C ASN A 372 4.47 1.34 -12.71
N ASP A 373 4.03 1.58 -13.94
CA ASP A 373 4.88 2.10 -15.01
C ASP A 373 5.47 3.48 -14.66
N ARG A 374 4.61 4.44 -14.29
CA ARG A 374 5.03 5.77 -13.80
C ARG A 374 6.01 5.70 -12.64
N THR A 375 5.81 4.74 -11.71
CA THR A 375 6.72 4.59 -10.56
C THR A 375 8.09 4.08 -11.00
N VAL A 376 8.15 3.10 -11.89
CA VAL A 376 9.42 2.54 -12.39
C VAL A 376 10.17 3.60 -13.20
N LEU A 377 9.50 4.29 -14.13
CA LEU A 377 10.10 5.38 -14.91
C LEU A 377 10.61 6.51 -14.01
N ALA A 378 9.88 6.85 -12.94
CA ALA A 378 10.31 7.85 -11.98
C ALA A 378 11.57 7.45 -11.20
N VAL A 379 11.80 6.16 -10.97
CA VAL A 379 13.02 5.64 -10.31
C VAL A 379 14.19 5.55 -11.29
N MET A 380 13.94 5.20 -12.56
CA MET A 380 14.97 5.05 -13.59
C MET A 380 15.68 6.36 -13.97
N GLN A 381 15.20 7.51 -13.50
CA GLN A 381 15.93 8.77 -13.64
C GLN A 381 17.34 8.63 -13.00
N PRO A 382 18.44 9.00 -13.69
CA PRO A 382 19.81 8.64 -13.29
C PRO A 382 20.13 8.88 -11.80
N GLY A 383 19.93 10.11 -11.31
CA GLY A 383 20.20 10.44 -9.91
C GLY A 383 19.25 9.81 -8.88
N ARG A 384 18.11 9.25 -9.29
CA ARG A 384 17.22 8.48 -8.39
C ARG A 384 17.60 7.01 -8.36
N LEU A 385 17.98 6.43 -9.49
CA LEU A 385 18.46 5.06 -9.56
C LEU A 385 19.74 4.89 -8.74
N GLU A 386 20.71 5.80 -8.90
CA GLU A 386 21.94 5.81 -8.09
C GLU A 386 21.65 5.87 -6.59
N ARG A 387 20.75 6.77 -6.16
CA ARG A 387 20.31 6.86 -4.75
C ARG A 387 19.63 5.60 -4.26
N LEU A 388 18.85 4.91 -5.10
CA LEU A 388 18.22 3.66 -4.73
C LEU A 388 19.26 2.55 -4.55
N LEU A 389 20.23 2.43 -5.46
CA LEU A 389 21.31 1.44 -5.38
C LEU A 389 22.22 1.67 -4.18
N ALA A 390 22.51 2.93 -3.84
CA ALA A 390 23.31 3.29 -2.66
C ALA A 390 22.50 3.25 -1.33
N LEU A 391 21.18 3.12 -1.39
CA LEU A 391 20.30 3.22 -0.23
C LEU A 391 20.61 2.20 0.87
N PRO A 392 20.86 0.90 0.58
CA PRO A 392 21.15 -0.08 1.62
C PRO A 392 22.34 0.33 2.50
N GLU A 393 23.45 0.72 1.88
CA GLU A 393 24.65 1.13 2.62
C GLU A 393 24.42 2.46 3.36
N ALA A 394 23.74 3.42 2.75
CA ALA A 394 23.41 4.69 3.41
C ALA A 394 22.57 4.47 4.69
N LEU A 395 21.58 3.57 4.64
CA LEU A 395 20.74 3.22 5.79
C LEU A 395 21.53 2.46 6.86
N MET A 396 22.39 1.51 6.46
CA MET A 396 23.22 0.77 7.41
C MET A 396 24.23 1.68 8.09
N GLY A 397 24.92 2.55 7.34
CA GLY A 397 25.80 3.56 7.92
C GLY A 397 25.09 4.52 8.89
N ALA A 398 23.84 4.89 8.60
CA ALA A 398 23.02 5.66 9.54
C ALA A 398 22.63 4.84 10.79
N ALA A 399 22.37 3.54 10.64
CA ALA A 399 22.14 2.65 11.77
C ALA A 399 23.37 2.56 12.68
N ARG A 400 24.58 2.40 12.12
CA ARG A 400 25.84 2.35 12.86
C ARG A 400 26.05 3.59 13.72
N ARG A 401 25.81 4.78 13.15
CA ARG A 401 25.93 6.06 13.90
C ARG A 401 24.93 6.21 15.05
N LEU A 402 23.76 5.58 14.95
CA LEU A 402 22.70 5.68 15.95
C LEU A 402 22.67 4.50 16.93
N ARG A 403 23.61 3.56 16.82
CA ARG A 403 23.59 2.29 17.56
C ARG A 403 23.50 2.50 19.06
N ASP A 404 24.33 3.38 19.61
CA ASP A 404 24.42 3.60 21.05
C ASP A 404 23.46 4.69 21.53
N GLY A 405 23.27 5.75 20.75
CA GLY A 405 22.41 6.89 21.13
C GLY A 405 20.90 6.66 20.92
N ALA A 406 20.51 5.87 19.92
CA ALA A 406 19.11 5.64 19.57
C ALA A 406 18.90 4.20 19.04
N PRO A 407 19.09 3.16 19.87
CA PRO A 407 19.17 1.77 19.42
C PRO A 407 17.89 1.28 18.71
N ALA A 408 16.72 1.75 19.11
CA ALA A 408 15.47 1.39 18.43
C ALA A 408 15.39 1.94 16.99
N GLN A 409 15.87 3.17 16.78
CA GLN A 409 15.91 3.79 15.47
C GLN A 409 16.98 3.13 14.58
N ALA A 410 18.16 2.85 15.16
CA ALA A 410 19.23 2.12 14.48
C ALA A 410 18.75 0.77 13.95
N ARG A 411 18.05 -0.02 14.77
CA ARG A 411 17.46 -1.29 14.35
C ARG A 411 16.47 -1.13 13.19
N SER A 412 15.60 -0.13 13.24
CA SER A 412 14.65 0.15 12.16
C SER A 412 15.37 0.48 10.84
N LEU A 413 16.47 1.25 10.90
CA LEU A 413 17.27 1.60 9.72
C LEU A 413 18.02 0.37 9.16
N ALA A 414 18.69 -0.40 10.01
CA ALA A 414 19.39 -1.62 9.61
C ALA A 414 18.43 -2.66 8.98
N MET A 415 17.24 -2.84 9.56
CA MET A 415 16.21 -3.70 8.99
C MET A 415 15.80 -3.25 7.58
N ARG A 416 15.59 -1.94 7.39
CA ARG A 416 15.24 -1.36 6.08
C ARG A 416 16.39 -1.49 5.07
N ALA A 417 17.63 -1.32 5.51
CA ALA A 417 18.83 -1.52 4.69
C ALA A 417 18.87 -2.93 4.10
N VAL A 418 18.74 -3.96 4.95
CA VAL A 418 18.73 -5.36 4.52
C VAL A 418 17.54 -5.66 3.61
N ALA A 419 16.34 -5.21 3.97
CA ALA A 419 15.13 -5.47 3.18
C ALA A 419 15.22 -4.85 1.77
N VAL A 420 15.71 -3.60 1.66
CA VAL A 420 15.90 -2.93 0.37
C VAL A 420 17.04 -3.59 -0.41
N GLY A 421 18.18 -3.90 0.22
CA GLY A 421 19.30 -4.58 -0.42
C GLY A 421 18.88 -5.94 -1.00
N ILE A 422 18.15 -6.75 -0.23
CA ILE A 422 17.58 -7.99 -0.76
C ILE A 422 16.69 -7.70 -1.97
N LEU A 423 15.74 -6.76 -1.91
CA LEU A 423 14.82 -6.51 -3.03
C LEU A 423 15.48 -5.97 -4.31
N ILE A 424 16.60 -5.24 -4.20
CA ILE A 424 17.36 -4.74 -5.35
C ILE A 424 18.01 -5.91 -6.09
N HIS A 425 18.67 -6.81 -5.37
CA HIS A 425 19.47 -7.89 -5.97
C HIS A 425 18.69 -9.20 -6.14
N LEU A 426 17.67 -9.42 -5.32
CA LEU A 426 16.84 -10.61 -5.22
C LEU A 426 15.38 -10.16 -5.18
N PRO A 427 14.71 -10.00 -6.35
CA PRO A 427 13.38 -9.38 -6.44
C PRO A 427 12.27 -10.29 -5.89
N LEU A 428 12.30 -10.59 -4.59
CA LEU A 428 11.41 -11.50 -3.90
C LEU A 428 9.98 -10.92 -3.80
N ARG A 429 8.99 -11.81 -3.70
CA ARG A 429 7.63 -11.39 -3.32
C ARG A 429 7.63 -10.99 -1.85
N LEU A 430 6.80 -10.01 -1.48
CA LEU A 430 6.70 -9.51 -0.10
C LEU A 430 6.46 -10.63 0.93
N ALA A 431 5.62 -11.61 0.61
CA ALA A 431 5.36 -12.76 1.49
C ALA A 431 6.64 -13.57 1.73
N ASN A 432 7.41 -13.85 0.68
CA ASN A 432 8.68 -14.56 0.77
C ASN A 432 9.71 -13.76 1.59
N LEU A 433 9.84 -12.46 1.33
CA LEU A 433 10.76 -11.58 2.08
C LEU A 433 10.42 -11.53 3.57
N ALA A 434 9.13 -11.40 3.91
CA ALA A 434 8.68 -11.36 5.29
C ALA A 434 8.86 -12.72 6.00
N GLY A 435 8.70 -13.82 5.27
CA GLY A 435 8.85 -15.20 5.76
C GLY A 435 10.26 -15.78 5.66
N LEU A 436 11.30 -14.97 5.42
CA LEU A 436 12.68 -15.50 5.40
C LEU A 436 13.06 -16.02 6.79
N ASP A 437 13.64 -17.22 6.80
CA ASP A 437 14.04 -17.96 7.97
C ASP A 437 15.56 -18.14 7.92
N LEU A 438 16.24 -17.88 9.02
CA LEU A 438 17.70 -17.86 9.06
C LEU A 438 18.32 -19.23 8.80
N ASP A 439 17.69 -20.28 9.29
CA ASP A 439 18.25 -21.64 9.27
C ASP A 439 17.75 -22.43 8.07
N ARG A 440 16.50 -22.16 7.65
CA ARG A 440 15.88 -22.85 6.51
C ARG A 440 16.17 -22.19 5.16
N HIS A 441 16.23 -20.86 5.09
CA HIS A 441 16.24 -20.15 3.80
C HIS A 441 17.60 -19.57 3.41
N LEU A 442 18.53 -19.42 4.36
CA LEU A 442 19.85 -18.85 4.08
C LEU A 442 20.91 -19.93 4.20
N TYR A 443 21.54 -20.27 3.07
CA TYR A 443 22.57 -21.29 3.03
C TYR A 443 23.94 -20.73 3.42
N ARG A 444 24.62 -21.47 4.29
CA ARG A 444 26.00 -21.24 4.73
C ARG A 444 26.83 -22.49 4.38
N PRO A 445 27.77 -22.39 3.42
CA PRO A 445 28.59 -23.55 3.05
C PRO A 445 29.50 -24.03 4.19
N ASP A 446 29.98 -23.10 5.02
CA ASP A 446 30.82 -23.39 6.18
C ASP A 446 30.22 -22.68 7.41
N PRO A 447 29.76 -23.42 8.43
CA PRO A 447 29.23 -22.84 9.67
C PRO A 447 30.23 -21.93 10.42
N ARG A 448 31.55 -22.13 10.20
CA ARG A 448 32.62 -21.32 10.80
C ARG A 448 32.84 -20.01 10.05
N ARG A 449 32.52 -19.96 8.75
CA ARG A 449 32.52 -18.71 7.96
C ARG A 449 31.17 -18.01 8.11
N ARG A 450 31.18 -16.72 8.45
CA ARG A 450 29.96 -15.97 8.72
C ARG A 450 29.10 -15.68 7.47
N GLY A 451 29.57 -16.01 6.26
CA GLY A 451 28.98 -15.60 4.99
C GLY A 451 27.83 -16.49 4.49
N PHE A 452 26.67 -15.89 4.26
CA PHE A 452 25.61 -16.53 3.47
C PHE A 452 25.95 -16.45 1.99
N THR A 453 25.76 -17.53 1.24
CA THR A 453 26.08 -17.57 -0.20
C THR A 453 24.83 -17.71 -1.08
N HIS A 454 23.80 -18.40 -0.60
CA HIS A 454 22.59 -18.64 -1.37
C HIS A 454 21.35 -18.44 -0.51
N LEU A 455 20.29 -17.98 -1.17
CA LEU A 455 18.93 -17.94 -0.65
C LEU A 455 18.14 -19.06 -1.31
N SER A 456 17.67 -20.02 -0.52
CA SER A 456 16.84 -21.15 -0.98
C SER A 456 15.43 -21.02 -0.42
N ILE A 457 14.41 -21.03 -1.28
CA ILE A 457 13.01 -21.08 -0.85
C ILE A 457 12.35 -22.32 -1.49
N PRO A 458 11.89 -23.28 -0.68
CA PRO A 458 11.21 -24.48 -1.16
C PRO A 458 9.97 -24.16 -2.00
N ARG A 459 9.65 -25.05 -2.94
CA ARG A 459 8.51 -24.88 -3.87
C ARG A 459 7.18 -24.67 -3.15
N GLU A 460 6.99 -25.25 -1.97
CA GLU A 460 5.78 -25.16 -1.16
C GLU A 460 5.50 -23.71 -0.75
N GLU A 461 6.56 -22.93 -0.52
CA GLU A 461 6.49 -21.56 -0.03
C GLU A 461 6.41 -20.52 -1.14
N THR A 462 6.73 -20.88 -2.39
CA THR A 462 6.68 -19.93 -3.51
C THR A 462 5.34 -20.00 -4.22
N LYS A 463 4.71 -18.86 -4.55
CA LYS A 463 3.39 -18.81 -5.22
C LYS A 463 3.29 -19.70 -6.48
N GLY A 464 4.39 -19.87 -7.22
CA GLY A 464 4.45 -20.63 -8.47
C GLY A 464 4.75 -22.12 -8.33
N ARG A 465 4.94 -22.66 -7.11
CA ARG A 465 5.42 -24.03 -6.86
C ARG A 465 6.76 -24.34 -7.55
N LYS A 466 7.65 -23.35 -7.60
CA LYS A 466 9.03 -23.51 -8.08
C LYS A 466 9.99 -23.24 -6.93
N GLU A 467 10.97 -24.11 -6.73
CA GLU A 467 12.09 -23.80 -5.83
C GLU A 467 12.81 -22.55 -6.34
N LEU A 468 13.17 -21.65 -5.44
CA LEU A 468 14.05 -20.52 -5.75
C LEU A 468 15.39 -20.80 -5.11
N ARG A 469 16.44 -20.87 -5.93
CA ARG A 469 17.83 -20.92 -5.47
C ARG A 469 18.56 -19.74 -6.08
N LEU A 470 18.80 -18.72 -5.26
CA LEU A 470 19.34 -17.45 -5.74
C LEU A 470 20.68 -17.17 -5.06
N PRO A 471 21.74 -16.84 -5.83
CA PRO A 471 23.01 -16.43 -5.24
C PRO A 471 22.85 -15.09 -4.52
N ILE A 472 23.41 -14.97 -3.32
CA ILE A 472 23.40 -13.72 -2.55
C ILE A 472 24.71 -12.98 -2.85
N PRO A 473 24.66 -11.74 -3.38
CA PRO A 473 25.87 -10.95 -3.57
C PRO A 473 26.61 -10.68 -2.25
N PRO A 474 27.96 -10.62 -2.25
CA PRO A 474 28.76 -10.42 -1.03
C PRO A 474 28.35 -9.19 -0.20
N GLU A 475 27.97 -8.10 -0.87
CA GLU A 475 27.49 -6.84 -0.26
C GLU A 475 26.20 -7.06 0.53
N VAL A 476 25.21 -7.73 -0.08
CA VAL A 476 23.94 -8.08 0.58
C VAL A 476 24.19 -9.05 1.72
N ALA A 477 25.06 -10.04 1.53
CA ALA A 477 25.44 -10.97 2.58
C ALA A 477 26.08 -10.24 3.77
N ALA A 478 26.88 -9.19 3.55
CA ALA A 478 27.45 -8.37 4.61
C ALA A 478 26.37 -7.62 5.41
N LEU A 479 25.41 -6.99 4.73
CA LEU A 479 24.29 -6.33 5.38
C LEU A 479 23.46 -7.30 6.23
N ILE A 480 23.16 -8.50 5.71
CA ILE A 480 22.43 -9.54 6.45
C ILE A 480 23.21 -9.97 7.70
N ARG A 481 24.54 -10.17 7.58
CA ARG A 481 25.38 -10.56 8.73
C ARG A 481 25.34 -9.51 9.83
N GLU A 482 25.57 -8.25 9.49
CA GLU A 482 25.58 -7.15 10.46
C GLU A 482 24.22 -7.01 11.14
N TRP A 483 23.13 -7.06 10.38
CA TRP A 483 21.78 -7.08 10.94
C TRP A 483 21.58 -8.22 11.95
N VAL A 484 21.95 -9.45 11.57
CA VAL A 484 21.75 -10.65 12.40
C VAL A 484 22.59 -10.61 13.67
N ALA A 485 23.83 -10.09 13.59
CA ALA A 485 24.74 -10.02 14.72
C ALA A 485 24.45 -8.85 15.66
N ASP A 486 24.25 -7.64 15.12
CA ASP A 486 24.37 -6.41 15.91
C ASP A 486 23.03 -5.76 16.27
N TYR A 487 21.96 -6.03 15.49
CA TYR A 487 20.70 -5.30 15.62
C TYR A 487 19.52 -6.22 15.95
N ARG A 488 19.50 -7.42 15.36
CA ARG A 488 18.42 -8.40 15.50
C ARG A 488 18.29 -9.03 16.90
N PRO A 489 19.36 -9.33 17.66
CA PRO A 489 19.23 -10.01 18.96
C PRO A 489 18.35 -9.25 19.96
N ALA A 490 18.38 -7.92 19.92
CA ALA A 490 17.53 -7.07 20.76
C ALA A 490 16.01 -7.15 20.44
N CYS A 491 15.61 -7.86 19.37
CA CYS A 491 14.20 -8.15 19.08
C CYS A 491 13.65 -9.36 19.89
N GLY A 492 14.50 -9.99 20.71
CA GLY A 492 14.17 -11.10 21.59
C GLY A 492 14.79 -12.44 21.13
N PRO A 493 15.16 -13.31 22.08
CA PRO A 493 15.79 -14.59 21.80
C PRO A 493 14.86 -15.57 21.05
N GLY A 494 15.45 -16.56 20.37
CA GLY A 494 14.72 -17.72 19.83
C GLY A 494 13.81 -17.48 18.62
N ARG A 495 13.86 -16.29 18.01
CA ARG A 495 13.09 -16.03 16.78
C ARG A 495 13.85 -16.63 15.61
N ARG A 496 13.21 -17.41 14.74
CA ARG A 496 13.82 -18.03 13.54
C ARG A 496 13.88 -17.10 12.32
N TRP A 497 13.00 -16.10 12.30
CA TRP A 497 12.79 -15.24 11.14
C TRP A 497 13.87 -14.18 10.97
N LEU A 498 14.28 -13.90 9.73
CA LEU A 498 15.22 -12.82 9.41
C LEU A 498 14.68 -11.46 9.90
N PHE A 499 13.38 -11.23 9.76
CA PHE A 499 12.68 -10.04 10.25
C PHE A 499 11.63 -10.39 11.30
N PRO A 500 11.98 -10.31 12.60
CA PRO A 500 11.05 -10.61 13.68
C PRO A 500 9.87 -9.63 13.77
N GLY A 501 8.69 -10.12 14.12
CA GLY A 501 7.50 -9.30 14.33
C GLY A 501 7.21 -9.01 15.81
N HIS A 502 6.67 -7.83 16.12
CA HIS A 502 6.26 -7.46 17.48
C HIS A 502 4.81 -7.88 17.83
N GLY A 503 4.07 -8.45 16.87
CA GLY A 503 2.64 -8.79 17.04
C GLY A 503 2.43 -10.11 17.76
N LYS A 504 2.67 -11.23 17.07
CA LYS A 504 2.59 -12.58 17.65
C LYS A 504 3.96 -12.98 18.22
N PRO A 505 4.04 -13.54 19.44
CA PRO A 505 5.27 -14.17 19.94
C PRO A 505 5.81 -15.18 18.91
N GLY A 506 7.11 -15.14 18.64
CA GLY A 506 7.74 -16.02 17.63
C GLY A 506 7.35 -15.76 16.16
N GLY A 507 6.50 -14.76 15.87
CA GLY A 507 6.08 -14.42 14.51
C GLY A 507 7.08 -13.55 13.74
N HIS A 508 6.98 -13.55 12.42
CA HIS A 508 7.69 -12.61 11.55
C HIS A 508 6.96 -11.26 11.48
N ILE A 509 7.63 -10.24 10.93
CA ILE A 509 7.04 -8.93 10.67
C ILE A 509 5.80 -9.04 9.77
N GLY A 510 4.73 -8.32 10.11
CA GLY A 510 3.51 -8.31 9.29
C GLY A 510 3.78 -7.70 7.90
N HIS A 511 3.12 -8.24 6.87
CA HIS A 511 3.29 -7.79 5.48
C HIS A 511 3.11 -6.28 5.31
N GLN A 512 2.09 -5.71 5.96
CA GLN A 512 1.82 -4.28 5.86
C GLN A 512 2.89 -3.43 6.53
N GLY A 513 3.41 -3.86 7.69
CA GLY A 513 4.49 -3.18 8.39
C GLY A 513 5.78 -3.13 7.56
N LEU A 514 6.17 -4.28 6.99
CA LEU A 514 7.36 -4.33 6.13
C LEU A 514 7.18 -3.52 4.83
N ARG A 515 5.99 -3.58 4.21
CA ARG A 515 5.66 -2.77 3.03
C ARG A 515 5.84 -1.27 3.29
N GLU A 516 5.24 -0.74 4.35
CA GLU A 516 5.31 0.69 4.65
C GLU A 516 6.72 1.09 5.12
N ALA A 517 7.45 0.20 5.81
CA ALA A 517 8.85 0.45 6.16
C ALA A 517 9.75 0.63 4.92
N ILE A 518 9.61 -0.25 3.92
CA ILE A 518 10.36 -0.17 2.66
C ILE A 518 9.92 1.07 1.87
N LYS A 519 8.61 1.23 1.66
CA LYS A 519 8.04 2.36 0.91
C LYS A 519 8.43 3.71 1.51
N GLY A 520 8.38 3.84 2.83
CA GLY A 520 8.81 5.04 3.54
C GLY A 520 10.30 5.30 3.36
N ALA A 521 11.15 4.27 3.44
CA ALA A 521 12.60 4.42 3.25
C ALA A 521 12.94 4.96 1.85
N VAL A 522 12.35 4.36 0.80
CA VAL A 522 12.55 4.80 -0.58
C VAL A 522 11.96 6.20 -0.82
N ALA A 523 10.76 6.48 -0.28
CA ALA A 523 10.17 7.81 -0.41
C ALA A 523 11.05 8.90 0.23
N THR A 524 11.58 8.64 1.42
CA THR A 524 12.44 9.60 2.13
C THR A 524 13.77 9.83 1.44
N HIS A 525 14.46 8.78 0.98
CA HIS A 525 15.85 8.90 0.50
C HIS A 525 16.00 8.98 -1.02
N VAL A 526 15.01 8.47 -1.77
CA VAL A 526 15.02 8.48 -3.23
C VAL A 526 14.05 9.53 -3.80
N GLY A 527 12.97 9.82 -3.07
CA GLY A 527 11.91 10.75 -3.50
C GLY A 527 10.76 10.09 -4.26
N VAL A 528 10.67 8.75 -4.22
CA VAL A 528 9.65 7.96 -4.94
C VAL A 528 8.95 6.99 -4.00
N ALA A 529 7.62 6.95 -4.04
CA ALA A 529 6.81 6.04 -3.22
C ALA A 529 6.73 4.64 -3.85
N MET A 530 7.78 3.84 -3.68
CA MET A 530 7.93 2.52 -4.29
C MET A 530 7.55 1.39 -3.32
N THR A 531 6.70 0.47 -3.77
CA THR A 531 6.29 -0.73 -3.01
C THR A 531 7.18 -1.93 -3.35
N PRO A 532 7.25 -2.96 -2.49
CA PRO A 532 8.03 -4.17 -2.74
C PRO A 532 7.72 -4.86 -4.09
N HIS A 533 6.47 -4.81 -4.55
CA HIS A 533 6.11 -5.39 -5.84
C HIS A 533 6.75 -4.66 -7.02
N GLN A 534 6.92 -3.34 -6.91
CA GLN A 534 7.52 -2.52 -7.96
C GLN A 534 9.02 -2.77 -8.12
N PHE A 535 9.71 -3.36 -7.12
CA PHE A 535 11.10 -3.81 -7.29
C PHE A 535 11.21 -4.91 -8.34
N ARG A 536 10.19 -5.76 -8.46
CA ARG A 536 10.14 -6.79 -9.51
C ARG A 536 9.95 -6.19 -10.90
N HIS A 537 9.15 -5.12 -11.00
CA HIS A 537 9.01 -4.36 -12.26
C HIS A 537 10.30 -3.61 -12.62
N LEU A 538 10.94 -2.99 -11.63
CA LEU A 538 12.23 -2.34 -11.81
C LEU A 538 13.30 -3.35 -12.28
N ALA A 539 13.41 -4.50 -11.62
CA ALA A 539 14.35 -5.55 -12.02
C ALA A 539 14.11 -6.02 -13.46
N ALA A 540 12.84 -6.21 -13.85
CA ALA A 540 12.48 -6.55 -15.23
C ALA A 540 12.94 -5.48 -16.23
N ARG A 541 12.70 -4.20 -15.93
CA ARG A 541 13.04 -3.11 -16.85
C ARG A 541 14.55 -2.85 -16.92
N LEU A 542 15.27 -2.93 -15.80
CA LEU A 542 16.74 -2.85 -15.78
C LEU A 542 17.36 -4.00 -16.57
N PHE A 543 16.87 -5.23 -16.37
CA PHE A 543 17.38 -6.40 -17.07
C PHE A 543 17.15 -6.30 -18.58
N LEU A 544 15.96 -5.92 -19.03
CA LEU A 544 15.66 -5.80 -20.47
C LEU A 544 16.30 -4.58 -21.13
N ALA A 545 16.63 -3.54 -20.37
CA ALA A 545 17.41 -2.41 -20.87
C ALA A 545 18.85 -2.84 -21.20
N ALA A 546 19.43 -3.74 -20.40
CA ALA A 546 20.78 -4.28 -20.62
C ALA A 546 20.78 -5.46 -21.61
N PHE A 547 19.76 -6.33 -21.55
CA PHE A 547 19.64 -7.56 -22.34
C PHE A 547 18.29 -7.62 -23.07
N PRO A 548 18.14 -6.86 -24.15
CA PRO A 548 16.91 -6.85 -24.92
C PRO A 548 16.51 -8.21 -25.48
N GLY A 549 15.24 -8.59 -25.36
CA GLY A 549 14.73 -9.84 -25.93
C GLY A 549 14.96 -11.10 -25.08
N HIS A 550 15.74 -11.01 -23.99
CA HIS A 550 16.02 -12.12 -23.07
C HIS A 550 14.84 -12.40 -22.10
N TYR A 551 13.63 -12.57 -22.64
CA TYR A 551 12.41 -12.74 -21.84
C TYR A 551 12.37 -14.07 -21.07
N GLU A 552 13.04 -15.12 -21.55
CA GLU A 552 13.10 -16.41 -20.88
C GLU A 552 14.02 -16.37 -19.65
N GLU A 553 15.18 -15.73 -19.75
CA GLU A 553 16.06 -15.48 -18.59
C GLU A 553 15.34 -14.63 -17.55
N LEU A 554 14.61 -13.60 -17.98
CA LEU A 554 13.78 -12.81 -17.08
C LEU A 554 12.67 -13.64 -16.41
N ARG A 555 12.05 -14.60 -17.13
CA ARG A 555 11.05 -15.52 -16.56
C ARG A 555 11.67 -16.37 -15.45
N GLN A 556 12.91 -16.83 -15.63
CA GLN A 556 13.66 -17.60 -14.63
C GLN A 556 14.03 -16.73 -13.43
N LEU A 557 14.61 -15.55 -13.66
CA LEU A 557 14.97 -14.56 -12.62
C LEU A 557 13.77 -14.22 -11.72
N LEU A 558 12.59 -13.98 -12.31
CA LEU A 558 11.38 -13.64 -11.58
C LEU A 558 10.65 -14.87 -11.01
N GLY A 559 11.04 -16.09 -11.38
CA GLY A 559 10.37 -17.32 -10.96
C GLY A 559 8.90 -17.36 -11.43
N HIS A 560 8.65 -16.96 -12.67
CA HIS A 560 7.33 -17.07 -13.30
C HIS A 560 7.13 -18.46 -13.93
N THR A 561 5.90 -18.97 -13.86
CA THR A 561 5.56 -20.25 -14.52
C THR A 561 5.39 -20.04 -16.02
N LEU A 562 4.61 -19.02 -16.40
CA LEU A 562 4.26 -18.72 -17.78
C LEU A 562 4.99 -17.47 -18.29
N ILE A 563 5.48 -17.53 -19.53
CA ILE A 563 6.10 -16.39 -20.21
C ILE A 563 5.15 -15.20 -20.36
N ALA A 564 3.84 -15.46 -20.56
CA ALA A 564 2.81 -14.43 -20.61
C ALA A 564 2.75 -13.59 -19.32
N THR A 565 3.14 -14.16 -18.17
CA THR A 565 3.24 -13.40 -16.92
C THR A 565 4.44 -12.45 -16.97
N THR A 566 5.56 -12.88 -17.53
CA THR A 566 6.75 -12.03 -17.72
C THR A 566 6.47 -10.90 -18.71
N MET A 567 5.79 -11.18 -19.83
CA MET A 567 5.41 -10.15 -20.81
C MET A 567 4.60 -9.00 -20.19
N ARG A 568 3.79 -9.27 -19.16
CA ARG A 568 3.07 -8.20 -18.42
C ARG A 568 3.99 -7.27 -17.63
N TYR A 569 5.19 -7.71 -17.26
CA TYR A 569 6.17 -6.88 -16.54
C TYR A 569 7.03 -6.03 -17.47
N CYS A 570 7.07 -6.36 -18.76
CA CYS A 570 7.96 -5.72 -19.72
C CYS A 570 7.46 -4.33 -20.17
N GLY A 571 6.18 -3.99 -19.91
CA GLY A 571 5.55 -2.82 -20.51
C GLY A 571 5.52 -2.93 -22.04
N GLU A 572 4.95 -1.95 -22.73
CA GLU A 572 5.07 -1.89 -24.18
C GLU A 572 6.52 -1.57 -24.54
N ALA A 573 7.20 -2.49 -25.21
CA ALA A 573 8.56 -2.31 -25.71
C ALA A 573 8.65 -1.23 -26.81
N GLN A 574 7.56 -0.53 -27.11
CA GLN A 574 7.45 0.43 -28.20
C GLN A 574 8.48 1.54 -28.08
N GLU A 575 8.69 2.13 -26.89
CA GLU A 575 9.67 3.21 -26.73
C GLU A 575 11.10 2.76 -27.08
N GLU A 576 11.48 1.56 -26.64
CA GLU A 576 12.81 1.00 -26.89
C GLU A 576 12.97 0.54 -28.35
N VAL A 577 11.92 -0.05 -28.93
CA VAL A 577 11.88 -0.40 -30.36
C VAL A 577 11.95 0.86 -31.22
N THR A 578 11.22 1.92 -30.86
CA THR A 578 11.27 3.22 -31.52
C THR A 578 12.64 3.86 -31.36
N ARG A 579 13.28 3.78 -30.19
CA ARG A 579 14.65 4.28 -30.00
C ARG A 579 15.65 3.55 -30.89
N ARG A 580 15.56 2.22 -30.99
CA ARG A 580 16.41 1.44 -31.91
C ARG A 580 16.14 1.76 -33.37
N TYR A 581 14.88 1.92 -33.73
CA TYR A 581 14.52 2.36 -35.07
C TYR A 581 15.04 3.78 -35.36
N GLN A 582 15.01 4.68 -34.38
CA GLN A 582 15.61 6.01 -34.51
C GLN A 582 17.13 5.93 -34.64
N GLU A 583 17.81 5.10 -33.86
CA GLU A 583 19.25 4.85 -34.00
C GLU A 583 19.60 4.24 -35.36
N PHE A 584 18.78 3.32 -35.86
CA PHE A 584 18.84 2.77 -37.22
C PHE A 584 18.68 3.87 -38.27
N ALA A 585 17.61 4.66 -38.17
CA ALA A 585 17.29 5.73 -39.10
C ALA A 585 18.35 6.86 -39.09
N LEU A 586 18.99 7.10 -37.94
CA LEU A 586 20.08 8.05 -37.78
C LEU A 586 21.45 7.50 -38.21
N GLY A 587 21.53 6.25 -38.68
CA GLY A 587 22.77 5.63 -39.16
C GLY A 587 23.81 5.35 -38.07
N ARG A 588 23.39 5.30 -36.79
CA ARG A 588 24.30 5.18 -35.62
C ARG A 588 24.56 3.73 -35.19
N HIS A 589 24.30 2.75 -36.05
CA HIS A 589 24.49 1.35 -35.69
C HIS A 589 25.97 0.98 -35.58
N ARG A 590 26.42 0.71 -34.35
CA ARG A 590 27.58 -0.15 -34.10
C ARG A 590 27.16 -1.60 -34.37
N GLY A 591 27.82 -2.23 -35.33
CA GLY A 591 27.51 -3.60 -35.73
C GLY A 591 27.67 -4.62 -34.60
N GLY A 592 26.82 -5.65 -34.62
CA GLY A 592 27.07 -6.95 -34.00
C GLY A 592 26.06 -7.42 -32.95
N THR A 593 25.07 -8.23 -33.35
CA THR A 593 25.12 -9.70 -33.21
C THR A 593 23.89 -10.32 -33.88
N SER A 594 24.11 -11.43 -34.58
CA SER A 594 23.12 -12.21 -35.31
C SER A 594 22.00 -12.70 -34.40
N VAL A 595 20.76 -12.41 -34.78
CA VAL A 595 19.59 -13.13 -34.28
C VAL A 595 19.68 -14.55 -34.86
N PRO A 596 19.59 -15.64 -34.07
CA PRO A 596 19.50 -16.98 -34.63
C PRO A 596 18.18 -17.08 -35.41
N ALA A 597 18.27 -17.41 -36.69
CA ALA A 597 17.12 -17.61 -37.55
C ALA A 597 16.21 -18.71 -36.94
N SER A 598 14.95 -18.36 -36.68
CA SER A 598 13.91 -19.33 -36.35
C SER A 598 13.83 -20.40 -37.45
N PRO A 599 13.67 -21.70 -37.12
CA PRO A 599 13.44 -22.71 -38.14
C PRO A 599 12.07 -22.46 -38.77
N GLY A 600 12.07 -22.14 -40.07
CA GLY A 600 10.85 -21.97 -40.86
C GLY A 600 10.06 -23.29 -40.95
N PRO A 601 8.74 -23.22 -41.22
CA PRO A 601 7.88 -24.38 -41.22
C PRO A 601 8.25 -25.32 -42.37
N ALA A 602 8.43 -26.61 -42.06
CA ALA A 602 8.67 -27.65 -43.04
C ALA A 602 7.57 -27.65 -44.11
N ALA A 603 7.94 -27.31 -45.34
CA ALA A 603 7.08 -27.45 -46.51
C ALA A 603 6.80 -28.94 -46.73
N ARG A 604 5.53 -29.34 -46.59
CA ARG A 604 5.01 -30.65 -47.05
C ARG A 604 5.21 -30.72 -48.57
N THR A 605 6.25 -31.43 -49.00
CA THR A 605 6.40 -31.88 -50.37
C THR A 605 5.33 -32.92 -50.68
N ARG A 606 4.30 -32.50 -51.42
CA ARG A 606 3.39 -33.40 -52.13
C ARG A 606 4.20 -34.05 -53.27
N ARG A 607 4.65 -35.28 -53.07
CA ARG A 607 5.16 -36.12 -54.15
C ARG A 607 3.94 -36.74 -54.87
N GLY A 608 3.53 -36.11 -55.96
CA GLY A 608 2.72 -36.76 -56.99
C GLY A 608 3.67 -37.46 -57.96
N GLY A 609 3.62 -38.79 -57.99
CA GLY A 609 4.22 -39.60 -59.04
C GLY A 609 3.12 -40.38 -59.74
N ARG A 610 2.82 -39.98 -60.99
CA ARG A 610 2.16 -40.84 -61.98
C ARG A 610 3.25 -41.70 -62.63
N ARG A 611 3.23 -43.00 -62.38
CA ARG A 611 3.18 -44.09 -63.37
C ARG A 611 3.16 -45.41 -62.63
#